data_AF-A0A0W0XQA4-F1
#
_entry.id   AF-A0A0W0XQA4-F1
#
_cell.length_a   1.000
_cell.length_b   1.000
_cell.length_c   1.000
_cell.angle_alpha   90.00
_cell.angle_beta   90.00
_cell.angle_gamma   90.00
#
_symmetry.space_group_name_H-M   'P 1'
#
loop_
_entity.id
_entity.type
_entity.pdbx_description
1 polymer ?
#
loop_
_entity_poly.entity_id
_entity_poly.type
_entity_poly.pdbx_seq_one_letter_code
_entity_poly.pdbx_strand_id
1 'polypeptide(L)' 'MKDCNLKEVSTPVQKIVDPLTELLRNGARDLIRQAVEAELGAMLSDYEDLKLLDGRQAIVRNGYLPERTIQTGIG' A
#
# COMPACT_ATOMS: atom_id res chain seq x y z
N MET A 1 41.84 28.04 34.24
CA MET A 1 40.82 27.13 33.68
C MET A 1 40.54 27.62 32.27
N LYS A 2 40.74 26.79 31.24
CA LYS A 2 40.51 27.18 29.84
C LYS A 2 39.12 26.72 29.45
N ASP A 3 38.31 27.65 28.99
CA ASP A 3 36.93 27.41 28.57
C ASP A 3 36.92 26.64 27.24
N CYS A 4 36.74 25.32 27.31
CA CYS A 4 36.51 24.49 26.13
C CYS A 4 35.06 24.69 25.66
N ASN A 5 34.89 25.60 24.70
CA ASN A 5 33.60 25.83 24.06
C ASN A 5 33.34 24.74 23.01
N LEU A 6 32.54 23.73 23.39
CA LEU A 6 32.07 22.67 22.51
C LEU A 6 31.09 23.26 21.51
N LYS A 7 31.51 23.40 20.24
CA LYS A 7 30.60 23.72 19.14
C LYS A 7 30.02 22.41 18.60
N GLU A 8 28.70 22.29 18.61
CA GLU A 8 28.00 21.21 17.93
C GLU A 8 28.42 21.19 16.45
N VAL A 9 29.01 20.07 16.03
CA VAL A 9 29.25 19.78 14.63
C VAL A 9 27.90 19.40 14.04
N SER A 10 27.32 20.29 13.23
CA SER A 10 26.22 19.95 12.35
C SER A 10 26.72 18.89 11.36
N THR A 11 26.54 17.62 11.70
CA THR A 11 26.58 16.56 10.70
C THR A 11 25.49 16.87 9.70
N PRO A 12 25.78 17.03 8.40
CA PRO A 12 24.72 17.03 7.42
C PRO A 12 24.05 15.66 7.54
N VAL A 13 22.80 15.63 8.00
CA VAL A 13 21.93 14.49 7.76
C VAL A 13 21.73 14.49 6.26
N GLN A 14 22.66 13.86 5.54
CA GLN A 14 22.46 13.55 4.14
C GLN A 14 21.15 12.77 4.11
N LYS A 15 20.15 13.36 3.47
CA LYS A 15 18.91 12.69 3.14
C LYS A 15 19.34 11.60 2.16
N ILE A 16 19.72 10.43 2.68
CA ILE A 16 20.08 9.28 1.86
C ILE A 16 18.81 8.96 1.09
N VAL A 17 18.80 9.32 -0.18
CA VAL A 17 17.78 8.82 -1.10
C VAL A 17 18.00 7.32 -1.10
N ASP A 18 17.04 6.57 -0.58
CA ASP A 18 17.06 5.11 -0.56
C ASP A 18 16.14 4.60 -1.67
N PRO A 19 16.59 4.65 -2.94
CA PRO A 19 15.76 4.31 -4.09
C PRO A 19 15.36 2.84 -4.08
N LEU A 20 16.16 1.97 -3.46
CA LEU A 20 15.87 0.54 -3.38
C LEU A 20 14.73 0.27 -2.40
N THR A 21 14.74 0.90 -1.22
CA THR A 21 13.64 0.74 -0.26
C THR A 21 12.33 1.33 -0.79
N GLU A 22 12.39 2.47 -1.49
CA GLU A 22 11.20 3.04 -2.14
C GLU A 22 10.65 2.12 -3.26
N LEU A 23 11.53 1.52 -4.07
CA LEU A 23 11.14 0.54 -5.07
C LEU A 23 10.45 -0.66 -4.41
N LEU A 24 11.02 -1.20 -3.33
CA LEU A 24 10.45 -2.35 -2.61
C LEU A 24 9.09 -2.01 -1.98
N ARG A 25 8.91 -0.81 -1.38
CA ARG A 25 7.61 -0.36 -0.87
C ARG A 25 6.56 -0.26 -1.96
N ASN A 26 6.90 0.33 -3.10
CA ASN A 26 5.97 0.46 -4.22
C ASN A 26 5.59 -0.92 -4.77
N GLY A 27 6.57 -1.80 -4.97
CA GLY A 27 6.31 -3.18 -5.38
C GLY A 27 5.42 -3.95 -4.39
N ALA A 28 5.65 -3.80 -3.08
CA ALA A 28 4.80 -4.41 -2.06
C ALA A 28 3.36 -3.89 -2.12
N ARG A 29 3.14 -2.58 -2.31
CA ARG A 29 1.80 -2.00 -2.48
C ARG A 29 1.11 -2.54 -3.72
N ASP A 30 1.84 -2.68 -4.82
CA ASP A 30 1.30 -3.20 -6.08
C ASP A 30 0.90 -4.67 -5.97
N LEU A 31 1.73 -5.49 -5.30
CA LEU A 31 1.41 -6.90 -5.04
C LEU A 31 0.17 -7.05 -4.17
N ILE A 32 0.03 -6.24 -3.12
CA ILE A 32 -1.17 -6.26 -2.27
C ILE A 32 -2.41 -5.85 -3.08
N ARG A 33 -2.31 -4.83 -3.94
CA ARG A 33 -3.42 -4.42 -4.81
C ARG A 33 -3.85 -5.56 -5.72
N GLN A 34 -2.89 -6.18 -6.41
CA GLN A 34 -3.15 -7.29 -7.32
C GLN A 34 -3.77 -8.49 -6.59
N ALA A 35 -3.27 -8.83 -5.41
CA ALA A 35 -3.81 -9.93 -4.60
C ALA A 35 -5.28 -9.68 -4.22
N VAL A 36 -5.60 -8.47 -3.76
CA VAL A 36 -6.98 -8.09 -3.41
C VAL A 36 -7.90 -8.09 -4.63
N GLU A 37 -7.44 -7.62 -5.78
CA GLU A 37 -8.22 -7.66 -7.02
C GLU A 37 -8.50 -9.08 -7.49
N ALA A 38 -7.51 -9.98 -7.38
CA ALA A 38 -7.67 -11.39 -7.69
C ALA A 38 -8.64 -12.09 -6.73
N GLU A 39 -8.53 -11.82 -5.42
CA GLU A 39 -9.45 -12.35 -4.40
C GLU A 39 -10.89 -11.87 -4.63
N LEU A 40 -11.07 -10.58 -4.93
CA LEU A 40 -12.39 -10.03 -5.27
C LEU A 40 -12.98 -10.71 -6.52
N GLY A 41 -12.15 -10.95 -7.55
CA GLY A 41 -12.59 -11.65 -8.77
C GLY A 41 -13.04 -13.09 -8.49
N ALA A 42 -12.27 -13.82 -7.68
CA ALA A 42 -12.63 -15.17 -7.25
C ALA A 42 -13.95 -15.15 -6.46
N MET A 43 -14.08 -14.25 -5.48
CA MET A 43 -15.30 -14.09 -4.69
C MET A 43 -16.52 -13.80 -5.58
N LEU A 44 -16.41 -12.88 -6.55
CA LEU A 44 -17.54 -12.57 -7.43
C LEU A 44 -17.92 -13.75 -8.33
N SER A 45 -16.95 -14.56 -8.75
CA SER A 45 -17.18 -15.76 -9.56
C SER A 45 -18.01 -16.80 -8.79
N ASP A 46 -17.78 -16.94 -7.48
CA ASP A 46 -18.58 -17.85 -6.62
C ASP A 46 -20.06 -17.45 -6.55
N TYR A 47 -20.42 -16.21 -6.90
CA TYR A 47 -21.80 -15.71 -6.91
C TYR A 47 -22.35 -15.46 -8.32
N GLU A 48 -21.70 -15.95 -9.38
CA GLU A 48 -22.11 -15.68 -10.77
C GLU A 48 -23.52 -16.19 -11.10
N ASP A 49 -23.91 -17.31 -10.48
CA ASP A 49 -25.25 -17.91 -10.64
C ASP A 49 -26.34 -17.15 -9.88
N LEU A 50 -25.98 -16.29 -8.92
CA LEU A 50 -26.93 -15.52 -8.14
C LEU A 50 -27.40 -14.30 -8.96
N LYS A 51 -28.56 -14.46 -9.59
CA LYS A 51 -29.18 -13.44 -10.43
C LYS A 51 -30.51 -12.96 -9.85
N LEU A 52 -30.80 -11.69 -10.07
CA LEU A 52 -32.11 -11.10 -9.81
C LEU A 52 -33.15 -11.66 -10.80
N LEU A 53 -34.43 -11.43 -10.52
CA LEU A 53 -35.55 -11.85 -11.37
C LEU A 53 -35.47 -11.29 -12.81
N ASP A 54 -34.78 -10.17 -12.97
CA ASP A 54 -34.54 -9.52 -14.27
C ASP A 54 -33.27 -10.00 -14.99
N GLY A 55 -32.56 -11.00 -14.44
CA GLY A 55 -31.38 -11.60 -15.02
C GLY A 55 -30.06 -10.88 -14.72
N ARG A 56 -30.07 -9.76 -14.00
CA ARG A 56 -28.85 -9.06 -13.59
C ARG A 56 -28.14 -9.79 -12.44
N GLN A 57 -26.83 -9.67 -12.34
CA GLN A 57 -26.08 -10.17 -11.18
C GLN A 57 -26.59 -9.51 -9.90
N ALA A 58 -26.84 -10.30 -8.87
CA ALA A 58 -27.30 -9.81 -7.58
C ALA A 58 -26.15 -9.19 -6.75
N ILE A 59 -24.91 -9.62 -7.00
CA ILE A 59 -23.71 -9.14 -6.32
C ILE A 59 -22.76 -8.57 -7.35
N VAL A 60 -22.31 -7.33 -7.11
CA VAL A 60 -21.41 -6.60 -8.01
C VAL A 60 -20.37 -5.84 -7.20
N ARG A 61 -19.26 -5.49 -7.85
CA ARG A 61 -18.23 -4.64 -7.25
C ARG A 61 -18.75 -3.22 -7.00
N ASN A 62 -18.61 -2.72 -5.77
CA ASN A 62 -18.91 -1.33 -5.41
C ASN A 62 -17.68 -0.41 -5.54
N GLY A 63 -17.19 -0.22 -6.76
CA GLY A 63 -16.12 0.74 -7.07
C GLY A 63 -14.81 0.51 -6.29
N TYR A 64 -14.19 1.61 -5.86
CA TYR A 64 -12.98 1.65 -5.05
C TYR A 64 -13.19 2.59 -3.86
N LEU A 65 -12.63 2.22 -2.71
CA LEU A 65 -12.54 3.10 -1.55
C LEU A 65 -11.37 4.08 -1.70
N PRO A 66 -11.36 5.18 -0.93
CA PRO A 66 -10.22 6.09 -0.88
C PRO A 66 -8.91 5.36 -0.55
N GLU A 67 -7.79 5.95 -0.97
CA GLU A 67 -6.46 5.44 -0.61
C GLU A 67 -6.30 5.33 0.90
N ARG A 68 -5.71 4.22 1.34
CA ARG A 68 -5.44 3.93 2.75
C ARG A 68 -3.96 3.79 3.00
N THR A 69 -3.48 4.40 4.08
CA THR A 69 -2.13 4.16 4.58
C THR A 69 -2.12 2.83 5.33
N ILE A 70 -1.27 1.89 4.88
CA ILE A 70 -1.13 0.56 5.47
C ILE A 70 0.33 0.39 5.88
N GLN A 71 0.56 -0.05 7.11
CA GLN A 71 1.87 -0.45 7.60
C GLN A 71 2.17 -1.86 7.10
N THR A 72 3.32 -2.07 6.45
CA THR A 72 3.81 -3.39 6.04
C THR A 72 5.12 -3.74 6.74
N GLY A 73 5.63 -4.96 6.51
CA GLY A 73 6.94 -5.37 7.04
C GLY A 73 8.12 -4.57 6.48
N ILE A 74 7.99 -3.94 5.30
CA ILE A 74 9.02 -3.08 4.69
C ILE A 74 8.84 -1.58 5.02
N GLY A 75 7.90 -1.28 5.93
CA GLY A 75 7.48 0.07 6.29
C GLY A 75 6.04 0.37 5.93
#